data_AF-A0A9Q0TX83-F1
#
_entry.id   AF-A0A9Q0TX83-F1
#
_cell.length_a   1.000
_cell.length_b   1.000
_cell.length_c   1.000
_cell.angle_alpha   90.00
_cell.angle_beta   90.00
_cell.angle_gamma   90.00
#
_symmetry.space_group_name_H-M   'P 1'
#
loop_
_entity.id
_entity.type
_entity.pdbx_description
1 polymer ?
#
loop_
_entity_poly.entity_id
_entity_poly.type
_entity_poly.pdbx_seq_one_letter_code
_entity_poly.pdbx_strand_id
1 'polypeptide(L)'
;MLKKKETSSNSLPAATRIAIGSQSKNSLDDEIHSPRPKTEFNAEAANKKETETQIDVKYEDEVDKLLDGLGPRYTDWPGLDPLPVDADMLPGVIPDYQPPFRILPYGVRPTLGRQDSTSLRRLARVLPPHFALGRSRQLQGLAVAMIKLWEKSSIAKVALKRGVQLTTSERMAEDIKKLTGGMLLSRNKDFLVFYRGKDFLSPEVTEVLLERERLAKSLQDEEEQARLRASALVIPSDEIMEESGTAGSLEETLDADAKWGKRLDDCHKEKIIREAEIVRHASIVRRLEKKLDFAQRKLRRAERALNKVEGFLKPSERQADPDSITDEERFMFRKLGLRMKAFLLLGRRGVFDGTVENMHLHWKYRELVKIILKAKSFEQVKKIALALEAESGGVLVSVDKISKGYAIVVYRGKDYERPSTLRPKNLLTKRKALARSIEIQRSEALQNHVSALQIAYGFCQRQRR
;
A
#
# COMPACT_ATOMS: atom_id res chain seq x y z
N MET A 1 33.97 33.39 38.06
CA MET A 1 34.73 34.53 37.50
C MET A 1 34.52 34.58 36.00
N LEU A 2 34.03 35.72 35.53
CA LEU A 2 33.58 36.01 34.17
C LEU A 2 34.71 36.55 33.26
N LYS A 3 34.67 36.18 31.98
CA LYS A 3 35.15 36.94 30.80
C LYS A 3 34.67 36.14 29.56
N LYS A 4 33.61 36.45 28.82
CA LYS A 4 33.27 37.61 27.96
C LYS A 4 34.39 38.03 26.99
N LYS A 5 34.14 37.81 25.68
CA LYS A 5 34.33 38.72 24.53
C LYS A 5 33.67 38.10 23.27
N GLU A 6 32.54 38.65 22.81
CA GLU A 6 32.37 39.60 21.67
C GLU A 6 32.13 38.84 20.34
N THR A 7 30.88 38.60 19.90
CA THR A 7 29.98 39.45 19.08
C THR A 7 30.63 40.13 17.86
N SER A 8 30.26 39.69 16.65
CA SER A 8 30.28 40.53 15.45
C SER A 8 28.97 40.37 14.69
N SER A 9 28.42 41.52 14.29
CA SER A 9 27.18 41.74 13.56
C SER A 9 27.47 42.67 12.37
N ASN A 10 26.60 42.61 11.36
CA ASN A 10 26.45 43.50 10.19
C ASN A 10 27.42 43.19 9.03
N SER A 11 27.05 43.25 7.75
CA SER A 11 25.96 43.98 7.08
C SER A 11 25.62 43.39 5.70
N LEU A 12 24.40 43.65 5.25
CA LEU A 12 23.93 43.56 3.85
C LEU A 12 24.72 44.52 2.95
N PRO A 13 24.71 44.28 1.61
CA PRO A 13 24.67 45.37 0.66
C PRO A 13 23.39 45.36 -0.16
N ALA A 14 22.82 46.56 -0.30
CA ALA A 14 21.72 46.89 -1.20
C ALA A 14 22.24 47.62 -2.45
N ALA A 15 21.50 47.40 -3.55
CA ALA A 15 21.31 48.24 -4.73
C ALA A 15 22.46 48.42 -5.75
N THR A 16 22.18 47.96 -6.99
CA THR A 16 22.19 48.86 -8.15
C THR A 16 21.02 48.51 -9.07
N ARG A 17 20.14 49.50 -9.28
CA ARG A 17 19.06 49.53 -10.27
C ARG A 17 19.65 49.83 -11.65
N ILE A 18 19.20 49.12 -12.69
CA ILE A 18 19.18 49.66 -14.06
C ILE A 18 17.78 49.39 -14.62
N ALA A 19 17.07 50.49 -14.88
CA ALA A 19 15.84 50.54 -15.64
C ALA A 19 16.05 51.55 -16.77
N ILE A 20 16.01 51.08 -18.02
CA ILE A 20 15.76 51.83 -19.26
C ILE A 20 15.21 50.75 -20.22
N GLY A 21 14.07 50.84 -20.90
CA GLY A 21 13.02 51.82 -20.98
C GLY A 21 11.98 51.22 -21.93
N SER A 22 10.71 51.23 -21.53
CA SER A 22 9.56 51.00 -22.40
C SER A 22 9.27 52.26 -23.21
N GLN A 23 8.76 52.15 -24.44
CA GLN A 23 7.46 52.75 -24.77
C GLN A 23 6.95 52.41 -26.18
N SER A 24 5.63 52.47 -26.21
CA SER A 24 4.64 52.13 -27.23
C SER A 24 4.33 53.24 -28.24
N LYS A 25 3.67 52.82 -29.33
CA LYS A 25 2.47 53.40 -30.00
C LYS A 25 2.62 54.19 -31.32
N ASN A 26 1.71 53.80 -32.26
CA ASN A 26 1.07 54.52 -33.38
C ASN A 26 1.96 54.75 -34.63
N SER A 27 1.52 54.67 -35.90
CA SER A 27 0.22 54.49 -36.59
C SER A 27 0.50 54.48 -38.13
N LEU A 28 -0.31 53.75 -38.93
CA LEU A 28 -0.83 54.03 -40.31
C LEU A 28 0.19 54.48 -41.42
N ASP A 29 0.28 53.96 -42.66
CA ASP A 29 -0.69 53.43 -43.65
C ASP A 29 -0.01 52.55 -44.75
N ASP A 30 -0.85 51.85 -45.54
CA ASP A 30 -0.72 51.41 -46.95
C ASP A 30 0.34 50.34 -47.36
N GLU A 31 0.10 49.26 -48.15
CA GLU A 31 -0.94 48.87 -49.12
C GLU A 31 -1.04 47.30 -49.25
N ILE A 32 -2.28 46.79 -49.42
CA ILE A 32 -2.76 45.73 -50.35
C ILE A 32 -2.12 44.30 -50.36
N HIS A 33 -2.81 43.29 -49.77
CA HIS A 33 -3.32 42.09 -50.50
C HIS A 33 -4.33 41.23 -49.68
N SER A 34 -5.28 40.63 -50.39
CA SER A 34 -6.60 40.08 -49.98
C SER A 34 -6.59 38.75 -49.18
N PRO A 35 -7.73 38.37 -48.54
CA PRO A 35 -7.80 37.28 -47.55
C PRO A 35 -8.29 35.92 -48.10
N ARG A 36 -7.90 34.81 -47.43
CA ARG A 36 -8.54 33.47 -47.53
C ARG A 36 -9.21 33.09 -46.18
N PRO A 37 -10.35 32.39 -46.18
CA PRO A 37 -11.24 32.34 -45.02
C PRO A 37 -10.81 31.31 -43.97
N LYS A 38 -11.01 31.67 -42.69
CA LYS A 38 -10.93 30.78 -41.53
C LYS A 38 -12.31 30.17 -41.29
N THR A 39 -12.58 28.97 -41.80
CA THR A 39 -13.91 28.34 -41.67
C THR A 39 -13.89 26.90 -41.15
N GLU A 40 -12.78 26.38 -40.64
CA GLU A 40 -12.71 24.97 -40.21
C GLU A 40 -12.71 24.76 -38.68
N PHE A 41 -12.45 25.79 -37.88
CA PHE A 41 -12.38 25.64 -36.42
C PHE A 41 -13.73 25.68 -35.68
N ASN A 42 -14.83 26.10 -36.33
CA ASN A 42 -16.15 26.20 -35.69
C ASN A 42 -17.02 24.95 -35.87
N ALA A 43 -16.76 24.12 -36.88
CA ALA A 43 -17.59 22.94 -37.18
C ALA A 43 -17.38 21.81 -36.15
N GLU A 44 -16.16 21.59 -35.67
CA GLU A 44 -15.86 20.56 -34.65
C GLU A 44 -16.40 20.90 -33.25
N ALA A 45 -16.50 22.20 -32.92
CA ALA A 45 -17.07 22.66 -31.66
C ALA A 45 -18.62 22.65 -31.69
N ALA A 46 -19.22 22.89 -32.84
CA ALA A 46 -20.66 22.76 -33.05
C ALA A 46 -21.11 21.28 -33.02
N ASN A 47 -20.40 20.40 -33.73
CA ASN A 47 -20.69 18.97 -33.74
C ASN A 47 -20.57 18.35 -32.34
N LYS A 48 -19.55 18.69 -31.53
CA LYS A 48 -19.46 18.18 -30.14
C LYS A 48 -20.63 18.63 -29.27
N LYS A 49 -21.08 19.88 -29.42
CA LYS A 49 -22.23 20.40 -28.67
C LYS A 49 -23.53 19.74 -29.09
N GLU A 50 -23.73 19.49 -30.38
CA GLU A 50 -24.93 18.81 -30.89
C GLU A 50 -24.98 17.33 -30.49
N THR A 51 -23.83 16.64 -30.44
CA THR A 51 -23.80 15.25 -29.94
C THR A 51 -23.99 15.19 -28.43
N GLU A 52 -23.43 16.13 -27.66
CA GLU A 52 -23.66 16.24 -26.21
C GLU A 52 -25.13 16.54 -25.88
N THR A 53 -25.78 17.47 -26.59
CA THR A 53 -27.21 17.76 -26.38
C THR A 53 -28.12 16.59 -26.78
N GLN A 54 -27.81 15.86 -27.85
CA GLN A 54 -28.58 14.66 -28.22
C GLN A 54 -28.45 13.51 -27.22
N ILE A 55 -27.31 13.39 -26.53
CA ILE A 55 -27.13 12.39 -25.47
C ILE A 55 -27.85 12.82 -24.19
N ASP A 56 -27.78 14.10 -23.83
CA ASP A 56 -28.46 14.65 -22.66
C ASP A 56 -29.99 14.53 -22.76
N VAL A 57 -30.58 14.82 -23.94
CA VAL A 57 -32.03 14.67 -24.19
C VAL A 57 -32.50 13.23 -24.05
N LYS A 58 -31.70 12.25 -24.51
CA LYS A 58 -32.04 10.83 -24.36
C LYS A 58 -32.04 10.37 -22.90
N TYR A 59 -31.16 10.93 -22.08
CA TYR A 59 -31.08 10.60 -20.66
C TYR A 59 -32.30 11.12 -19.89
N GLU A 60 -32.75 12.34 -20.18
CA GLU A 60 -33.93 12.92 -19.54
C GLU A 60 -35.20 12.11 -19.85
N ASP A 61 -35.38 11.66 -21.09
CA ASP A 61 -36.51 10.80 -21.50
C ASP A 61 -36.49 9.42 -20.81
N GLU A 62 -35.32 8.82 -20.62
CA GLU A 62 -35.17 7.53 -19.93
C GLU A 62 -35.47 7.65 -18.44
N VAL A 63 -35.01 8.75 -17.82
CA VAL A 63 -35.30 9.03 -16.41
C VAL A 63 -36.77 9.36 -16.23
N ASP A 64 -37.39 10.11 -17.15
CA ASP A 64 -38.80 10.43 -17.03
C ASP A 64 -39.70 9.19 -17.11
N LYS A 65 -39.45 8.29 -18.07
CA LYS A 65 -40.15 6.99 -18.14
C LYS A 65 -39.97 6.15 -16.87
N LEU A 66 -38.79 6.23 -16.25
CA LEU A 66 -38.51 5.52 -15.00
C LEU A 66 -39.32 6.12 -13.84
N LEU A 67 -39.39 7.46 -13.76
CA LEU A 67 -40.09 8.17 -12.69
C LEU A 67 -41.61 7.91 -12.72
N ASP A 68 -42.22 7.69 -13.89
CA ASP A 68 -43.63 7.29 -14.03
C ASP A 68 -43.95 5.99 -13.27
N GLY A 69 -42.98 5.06 -13.21
CA GLY A 69 -43.13 3.79 -12.50
C GLY A 69 -42.90 3.88 -10.99
N LEU A 70 -42.45 5.03 -10.47
CA LEU A 70 -42.06 5.18 -9.06
C LEU A 70 -43.14 5.80 -8.19
N GLY A 71 -44.02 6.64 -8.75
CA GLY A 71 -45.13 7.24 -8.01
C GLY A 71 -45.77 8.44 -8.71
N PRO A 72 -46.79 9.05 -8.09
CA PRO A 72 -47.46 10.24 -8.62
C PRO A 72 -46.48 11.42 -8.73
N ARG A 73 -46.65 12.24 -9.77
CA ARG A 73 -45.81 13.41 -10.01
C ARG A 73 -46.26 14.61 -9.17
N TYR A 74 -45.30 15.44 -8.77
CA TYR A 74 -45.56 16.69 -8.07
C TYR A 74 -45.81 17.82 -9.09
N THR A 75 -47.09 18.14 -9.31
CA THR A 75 -47.54 19.10 -10.33
C THR A 75 -47.17 20.55 -10.01
N ASP A 76 -47.07 20.89 -8.72
CA ASP A 76 -46.78 22.27 -8.28
C ASP A 76 -45.27 22.57 -8.27
N TRP A 77 -44.49 21.86 -9.10
CA TRP A 77 -43.05 22.07 -9.23
C TRP A 77 -42.77 23.33 -10.07
N PRO A 78 -42.07 24.35 -9.53
CA PRO A 78 -41.79 25.58 -10.27
C PRO A 78 -40.58 25.46 -11.22
N GLY A 79 -39.94 24.29 -11.29
CA GLY A 79 -38.75 24.08 -12.12
C GLY A 79 -39.09 23.48 -13.49
N LEU A 80 -38.04 23.24 -14.29
CA LEU A 80 -38.16 22.59 -15.60
C LEU A 80 -38.51 21.11 -15.46
N ASP A 81 -39.11 20.56 -16.52
CA ASP A 81 -39.33 19.13 -16.71
C ASP A 81 -38.01 18.35 -16.66
N PRO A 82 -38.04 17.05 -16.29
CA PRO A 82 -39.19 16.25 -15.88
C PRO A 82 -39.68 16.58 -14.46
N LEU A 83 -41.00 16.46 -14.25
CA LEU A 83 -41.61 16.70 -12.94
C LEU A 83 -41.15 15.66 -11.90
N PRO A 84 -40.71 16.09 -10.70
CA PRO A 84 -40.28 15.14 -9.68
C PRO A 84 -41.46 14.31 -9.15
N VAL A 85 -41.17 13.10 -8.68
CA VAL A 85 -42.16 12.25 -7.98
C VAL A 85 -42.46 12.85 -6.61
N ASP A 86 -43.74 12.94 -6.24
CA ASP A 86 -44.13 13.43 -4.93
C ASP A 86 -43.87 12.35 -3.86
N ALA A 87 -42.82 12.57 -3.07
CA ALA A 87 -42.40 11.64 -2.02
C ALA A 87 -43.36 11.61 -0.81
N ASP A 88 -44.21 12.64 -0.66
CA ASP A 88 -45.19 12.70 0.43
C ASP A 88 -46.38 11.78 0.15
N MET A 89 -46.69 11.55 -1.13
CA MET A 89 -47.75 10.65 -1.58
C MET A 89 -47.33 9.17 -1.58
N LEU A 90 -46.04 8.88 -1.38
CA LEU A 90 -45.54 7.51 -1.24
C LEU A 90 -45.91 6.92 0.13
N PRO A 91 -46.01 5.58 0.26
CA PRO A 91 -46.25 4.92 1.54
C PRO A 91 -45.24 5.35 2.61
N GLY A 92 -45.73 5.84 3.76
CA GLY A 92 -44.83 6.31 4.81
C GLY A 92 -44.07 5.19 5.51
N VAL A 93 -44.78 4.09 5.79
CA VAL A 93 -44.25 2.88 6.43
C VAL A 93 -44.58 1.69 5.55
N ILE A 94 -43.57 0.89 5.25
CA ILE A 94 -43.70 -0.37 4.52
C ILE A 94 -43.47 -1.49 5.53
N PRO A 95 -44.43 -2.42 5.71
CA PRO A 95 -44.27 -3.57 6.58
C PRO A 95 -42.98 -4.35 6.20
N ASP A 96 -42.20 -4.72 7.21
CA ASP A 96 -40.95 -5.48 7.07
C ASP A 96 -39.89 -4.86 6.15
N TYR A 97 -39.86 -3.52 6.05
CA TYR A 97 -38.81 -2.84 5.28
C TYR A 97 -37.41 -3.20 5.78
N GLN A 98 -36.61 -3.80 4.91
CA GLN A 98 -35.19 -4.05 5.13
C GLN A 98 -34.35 -3.14 4.22
N PRO A 99 -33.25 -2.54 4.74
CA PRO A 99 -32.28 -1.85 3.90
C PRO A 99 -31.73 -2.78 2.81
N PRO A 100 -31.40 -2.25 1.63
CA PRO A 100 -30.90 -3.06 0.52
C PRO A 100 -29.57 -3.71 0.91
N PHE A 101 -29.41 -4.98 0.53
CA PHE A 101 -28.15 -5.69 0.72
C PHE A 101 -27.04 -5.04 -0.09
N ARG A 102 -25.88 -4.83 0.55
CA ARG A 102 -24.76 -4.08 0.00
C ARG A 102 -23.46 -4.78 0.34
N ILE A 103 -22.63 -5.03 -0.67
CA ILE A 103 -21.31 -5.61 -0.49
C ILE A 103 -20.31 -4.84 -1.35
N LEU A 104 -19.19 -4.49 -0.75
CA LEU A 104 -18.08 -3.85 -1.44
C LEU A 104 -17.15 -4.92 -2.05
N PRO A 105 -16.82 -4.85 -3.36
CA PRO A 105 -15.87 -5.76 -3.97
C PRO A 105 -14.49 -5.69 -3.30
N TYR A 106 -13.79 -6.83 -3.24
CA TYR A 106 -12.48 -6.92 -2.58
C TYR A 106 -11.47 -5.92 -3.17
N GLY A 107 -10.80 -5.18 -2.29
CA GLY A 107 -9.79 -4.18 -2.67
C GLY A 107 -10.34 -2.81 -3.10
N VAL A 108 -11.67 -2.64 -3.18
CA VAL A 108 -12.29 -1.33 -3.41
C VAL A 108 -12.44 -0.60 -2.07
N ARG A 109 -12.32 0.73 -2.06
CA ARG A 109 -12.56 1.56 -0.87
C ARG A 109 -14.02 2.00 -0.81
N PRO A 110 -14.66 2.01 0.37
CA PRO A 110 -16.05 2.46 0.52
C PRO A 110 -16.17 3.98 0.35
N THR A 111 -15.11 4.74 0.62
CA THR A 111 -15.10 6.19 0.47
C THR A 111 -14.89 6.63 -0.97
N LEU A 112 -15.61 7.69 -1.37
CA LEU A 112 -15.39 8.36 -2.65
C LEU A 112 -14.08 9.15 -2.64
N GLY A 113 -13.31 9.08 -3.73
CA GLY A 113 -12.14 9.94 -3.93
C GLY A 113 -12.54 11.41 -4.06
N ARG A 114 -11.60 12.34 -3.78
CA ARG A 114 -11.87 13.79 -3.91
C ARG A 114 -12.29 14.19 -5.33
N GLN A 115 -11.68 13.56 -6.34
CA GLN A 115 -11.99 13.79 -7.75
C GLN A 115 -13.41 13.29 -8.08
N ASP A 116 -13.69 12.00 -7.86
CA ASP A 116 -15.01 11.38 -8.08
C ASP A 116 -16.13 12.15 -7.38
N SER A 117 -15.91 12.51 -6.10
CA SER A 117 -16.87 13.26 -5.30
C SER A 117 -17.17 14.65 -5.89
N THR A 118 -16.16 15.30 -6.46
CA THR A 118 -16.32 16.61 -7.11
C THR A 118 -17.02 16.47 -8.46
N SER A 119 -16.70 15.44 -9.24
CA SER A 119 -17.37 15.14 -10.51
C SER A 119 -18.85 14.83 -10.31
N LEU A 120 -19.20 13.97 -9.35
CA LEU A 120 -20.60 13.65 -9.02
C LEU A 120 -21.37 14.88 -8.52
N ARG A 121 -20.74 15.75 -7.71
CA ARG A 121 -21.36 17.02 -7.30
C ARG A 121 -21.60 17.97 -8.46
N ARG A 122 -20.69 18.02 -9.45
CA ARG A 122 -20.87 18.84 -10.67
C ARG A 122 -22.04 18.31 -11.50
N LEU A 123 -22.10 16.99 -11.69
CA LEU A 123 -23.18 16.33 -12.43
C LEU A 123 -24.54 16.59 -11.76
N ALA A 124 -24.63 16.43 -10.43
CA ALA A 124 -25.87 16.66 -9.69
C ALA A 124 -26.40 18.10 -9.70
N ARG A 125 -25.57 19.10 -10.05
CA ARG A 125 -26.04 20.48 -10.19
C ARG A 125 -26.88 20.66 -11.44
N VAL A 126 -26.49 20.02 -12.54
CA VAL A 126 -27.16 20.09 -13.83
C VAL A 126 -28.43 19.25 -13.83
N LEU A 127 -28.41 18.10 -13.13
CA LEU A 127 -29.57 17.20 -13.12
C LEU A 127 -30.83 17.82 -12.50
N PRO A 128 -32.02 17.55 -13.07
CA PRO A 128 -33.31 17.87 -12.45
C PRO A 128 -33.52 17.03 -11.17
N PRO A 129 -34.36 17.50 -10.23
CA PRO A 129 -34.72 16.70 -9.06
C PRO A 129 -35.61 15.52 -9.47
N HIS A 130 -35.37 14.37 -8.86
CA HIS A 130 -36.11 13.13 -9.11
C HIS A 130 -37.32 13.02 -8.17
N PHE A 131 -37.17 13.48 -6.93
CA PHE A 131 -38.21 13.41 -5.90
C PHE A 131 -38.44 14.79 -5.30
N ALA A 132 -39.67 15.08 -4.88
CA ALA A 132 -40.02 16.26 -4.10
C ALA A 132 -40.52 15.81 -2.73
N LEU A 133 -39.86 16.25 -1.66
CA LEU A 133 -40.09 15.80 -0.29
C LEU A 133 -40.52 16.97 0.58
N GLY A 134 -41.69 16.86 1.21
CA GLY A 134 -42.21 17.82 2.17
C GLY A 134 -42.13 17.31 3.61
N ARG A 135 -42.37 16.03 3.89
CA ARG A 135 -42.34 15.48 5.25
C ARG A 135 -40.94 15.10 5.73
N SER A 136 -40.70 15.13 7.04
CA SER A 136 -39.42 14.74 7.65
C SER A 136 -39.36 13.31 8.20
N ARG A 137 -40.50 12.64 8.38
CA ARG A 137 -40.62 11.30 8.98
C ARG A 137 -41.21 10.31 7.99
N GLN A 138 -41.09 9.02 8.30
CA GLN A 138 -41.71 7.93 7.54
C GLN A 138 -41.27 7.96 6.06
N LEU A 139 -39.96 7.86 5.85
CA LEU A 139 -39.33 7.97 4.53
C LEU A 139 -39.10 6.61 3.87
N GLN A 140 -39.79 5.55 4.32
CA GLN A 140 -39.56 4.18 3.82
C GLN A 140 -40.02 4.02 2.37
N GLY A 141 -41.18 4.56 1.99
CA GLY A 141 -41.63 4.55 0.59
C GLY A 141 -40.70 5.32 -0.33
N LEU A 142 -40.18 6.47 0.11
CA LEU A 142 -39.14 7.19 -0.62
C LEU A 142 -37.88 6.34 -0.77
N ALA A 143 -37.45 5.65 0.28
CA ALA A 143 -36.27 4.79 0.24
C ALA A 143 -36.42 3.66 -0.80
N VAL A 144 -37.58 3.01 -0.87
CA VAL A 144 -37.88 2.01 -1.91
C VAL A 144 -37.83 2.62 -3.31
N ALA A 145 -38.45 3.78 -3.51
CA ALA A 145 -38.43 4.46 -4.80
C ALA A 145 -37.00 4.85 -5.22
N MET A 146 -36.17 5.31 -4.27
CA MET A 146 -34.76 5.61 -4.51
C MET A 146 -33.94 4.37 -4.87
N ILE A 147 -34.21 3.22 -4.25
CA ILE A 147 -33.52 1.96 -4.55
C ILE A 147 -33.83 1.52 -5.99
N LYS A 148 -35.11 1.57 -6.40
CA LYS A 148 -35.51 1.30 -7.79
C LYS A 148 -34.88 2.29 -8.77
N LEU A 149 -34.81 3.57 -8.41
CA LEU A 149 -34.11 4.57 -9.21
C LEU A 149 -32.62 4.21 -9.42
N TRP A 150 -31.94 3.71 -8.39
CA TRP A 150 -30.51 3.38 -8.44
C TRP A 150 -30.12 2.16 -9.29
N GLU A 151 -31.09 1.36 -9.70
CA GLU A 151 -30.87 0.29 -10.68
C GLU A 151 -30.47 0.86 -12.05
N LYS A 152 -31.00 2.04 -12.40
CA LYS A 152 -30.71 2.74 -13.66
C LYS A 152 -29.79 3.93 -13.48
N SER A 153 -29.95 4.71 -12.41
CA SER A 153 -29.17 5.92 -12.16
C SER A 153 -28.13 5.73 -11.04
N SER A 154 -27.09 6.58 -11.01
CA SER A 154 -26.09 6.55 -9.94
C SER A 154 -26.33 7.61 -8.85
N ILE A 155 -27.13 8.63 -9.16
CA ILE A 155 -27.41 9.79 -8.31
C ILE A 155 -28.93 9.90 -8.14
N ALA A 156 -29.36 10.15 -6.92
CA ALA A 156 -30.72 10.54 -6.60
C ALA A 156 -30.71 11.97 -6.05
N LYS A 157 -31.45 12.87 -6.70
CA LYS A 157 -31.63 14.26 -6.27
C LYS A 157 -33.03 14.45 -5.72
N VAL A 158 -33.14 14.86 -4.46
CA VAL A 158 -34.40 15.07 -3.76
C VAL A 158 -34.55 16.56 -3.50
N ALA A 159 -35.56 17.19 -4.08
CA ALA A 159 -35.97 18.55 -3.80
C ALA A 159 -36.75 18.61 -2.48
N LEU A 160 -36.52 19.66 -1.70
CA LEU A 160 -37.26 19.94 -0.48
C LEU A 160 -38.36 20.96 -0.77
N LYS A 161 -39.61 20.65 -0.42
CA LYS A 161 -40.75 21.57 -0.61
C LYS A 161 -40.56 22.81 0.29
N ARG A 162 -40.90 24.00 -0.22
CA ARG A 162 -40.76 25.27 0.52
C ARG A 162 -41.90 25.41 1.55
N GLY A 163 -41.58 25.95 2.71
CA GLY A 163 -42.59 26.31 3.73
C GLY A 163 -42.97 25.20 4.73
N VAL A 164 -42.29 24.04 4.70
CA VAL A 164 -42.56 22.97 5.66
C VAL A 164 -41.95 23.30 7.02
N GLN A 165 -42.79 23.36 8.05
CA GLN A 165 -42.38 23.58 9.44
C GLN A 165 -41.76 22.30 10.03
N LEU A 166 -40.79 22.44 10.96
CA LEU A 166 -40.13 21.34 11.71
C LEU A 166 -39.17 20.42 10.91
N THR A 167 -38.70 20.81 9.72
CA THR A 167 -37.74 20.01 8.94
C THR A 167 -36.29 20.43 9.23
N THR A 168 -35.54 19.61 9.98
CA THR A 168 -34.06 19.69 9.96
C THR A 168 -33.56 18.84 8.79
N SER A 169 -33.00 19.49 7.77
CA SER A 169 -32.44 18.82 6.58
C SER A 169 -31.37 17.78 6.92
N GLU A 170 -30.74 17.93 8.09
CA GLU A 170 -29.77 16.99 8.65
C GLU A 170 -30.42 15.65 9.02
N ARG A 171 -31.52 15.67 9.80
CA ARG A 171 -32.21 14.45 10.24
C ARG A 171 -32.80 13.69 9.05
N MET A 172 -33.39 14.41 8.11
CA MET A 172 -33.93 13.81 6.88
C MET A 172 -32.83 13.11 6.08
N ALA A 173 -31.66 13.75 5.97
CA ALA A 173 -30.55 13.15 5.26
C ALA A 173 -29.99 11.91 5.96
N GLU A 174 -29.95 11.91 7.29
CA GLU A 174 -29.55 10.76 8.12
C GLU A 174 -30.55 9.61 8.03
N ASP A 175 -31.84 9.89 8.10
CA ASP A 175 -32.91 8.89 7.98
C ASP A 175 -32.88 8.23 6.60
N ILE A 176 -32.79 9.02 5.52
CA ILE A 176 -32.66 8.50 4.15
C ILE A 176 -31.38 7.67 4.03
N LYS A 177 -30.26 8.15 4.56
CA LYS A 177 -28.99 7.41 4.57
C LYS A 177 -29.11 6.09 5.30
N LYS A 178 -29.80 6.04 6.44
CA LYS A 178 -30.00 4.82 7.23
C LYS A 178 -30.90 3.82 6.51
N LEU A 179 -31.98 4.29 5.87
CA LEU A 179 -32.92 3.43 5.16
C LEU A 179 -32.35 2.88 3.86
N THR A 180 -31.58 3.69 3.13
CA THR A 180 -31.11 3.34 1.78
C THR A 180 -29.67 2.84 1.76
N GLY A 181 -28.83 3.21 2.73
CA GLY A 181 -27.38 2.99 2.73
C GLY A 181 -26.62 3.91 1.76
N GLY A 182 -27.28 4.87 1.11
CA GLY A 182 -26.67 5.77 0.14
C GLY A 182 -25.71 6.80 0.78
N MET A 183 -24.78 7.31 -0.02
CA MET A 183 -23.81 8.31 0.42
C MET A 183 -24.29 9.73 0.11
N LEU A 184 -24.39 10.59 1.12
CA LEU A 184 -24.72 12.00 0.94
C LEU A 184 -23.58 12.75 0.22
N LEU A 185 -23.87 13.37 -0.92
CA LEU A 185 -22.89 14.15 -1.71
C LEU A 185 -22.94 15.65 -1.40
N SER A 186 -24.15 16.21 -1.36
CA SER A 186 -24.39 17.63 -1.16
C SER A 186 -25.69 17.83 -0.41
N ARG A 187 -25.68 18.77 0.53
CA ARG A 187 -26.84 19.18 1.32
C ARG A 187 -27.03 20.67 1.16
N ASN A 188 -28.13 21.05 0.50
CA ASN A 188 -28.56 22.43 0.35
C ASN A 188 -29.91 22.63 1.05
N LYS A 189 -30.34 23.88 1.18
CA LYS A 189 -31.68 24.21 1.71
C LYS A 189 -32.80 23.68 0.80
N ASP A 190 -32.55 23.66 -0.51
CA ASP A 190 -33.55 23.27 -1.50
C ASP A 190 -33.39 21.82 -2.01
N PHE A 191 -32.20 21.22 -1.86
CA PHE A 191 -31.90 19.91 -2.45
C PHE A 191 -31.01 19.04 -1.55
N LEU A 192 -31.31 17.75 -1.50
CA LEU A 192 -30.45 16.69 -1.00
C LEU A 192 -29.99 15.83 -2.18
N VAL A 193 -28.69 15.60 -2.28
CA VAL A 193 -28.11 14.78 -3.35
C VAL A 193 -27.46 13.54 -2.74
N PHE A 194 -27.94 12.37 -3.13
CA PHE A 194 -27.41 11.08 -2.73
C PHE A 194 -26.75 10.36 -3.90
N TYR A 195 -25.66 9.68 -3.59
CA TYR A 195 -25.01 8.72 -4.47
C TYR A 195 -25.33 7.31 -3.99
N ARG A 196 -25.63 6.40 -4.92
CA ARG A 196 -26.01 5.03 -4.59
C ARG A 196 -24.96 4.25 -3.78
N GLY A 197 -23.66 4.52 -3.99
CA GLY A 197 -22.55 3.74 -3.43
C GLY A 197 -21.83 2.86 -4.47
N LYS A 198 -20.62 2.39 -4.14
CA LYS A 198 -19.88 1.40 -4.96
C LYS A 198 -20.26 -0.05 -4.63
N ASP A 199 -21.06 -0.17 -3.59
CA ASP A 199 -21.49 -1.33 -2.83
C ASP A 199 -22.94 -1.72 -3.14
N PHE A 200 -23.63 -0.92 -3.96
CA PHE A 200 -24.97 -1.22 -4.45
C PHE A 200 -24.93 -2.29 -5.55
N LEU A 201 -25.82 -3.27 -5.44
CA LEU A 201 -25.94 -4.40 -6.36
C LEU A 201 -27.37 -4.45 -6.92
N SER A 202 -27.53 -5.02 -8.12
CA SER A 202 -28.87 -5.28 -8.67
C SER A 202 -29.59 -6.35 -7.84
N PRO A 203 -30.94 -6.38 -7.85
CA PRO A 203 -31.71 -7.39 -7.11
C PRO A 203 -31.31 -8.81 -7.51
N GLU A 204 -31.13 -9.09 -8.80
CA GLU A 204 -30.71 -10.41 -9.31
C GLU A 204 -29.36 -10.87 -8.70
N VAL A 205 -28.36 -9.99 -8.66
CA VAL A 205 -27.04 -10.32 -8.09
C VAL A 205 -27.12 -10.47 -6.58
N THR A 206 -28.00 -9.70 -5.94
CA THR A 206 -28.23 -9.74 -4.50
C THR A 206 -28.78 -11.09 -4.06
N GLU A 207 -29.79 -11.61 -4.76
CA GLU A 207 -30.38 -12.92 -4.47
C GLU A 207 -29.34 -14.04 -4.56
N VAL A 208 -28.58 -14.08 -5.64
CA VAL A 208 -27.51 -15.07 -5.85
C VAL A 208 -26.44 -15.00 -4.75
N LEU A 209 -26.06 -13.80 -4.31
CA LEU A 209 -25.07 -13.65 -3.24
C LEU A 209 -25.61 -14.06 -1.88
N LEU A 210 -26.88 -13.78 -1.59
CA LEU A 210 -27.54 -14.20 -0.35
C LEU A 210 -27.67 -15.73 -0.28
N GLU A 211 -28.04 -16.37 -1.39
CA GLU A 211 -28.06 -17.84 -1.48
C GLU A 211 -26.67 -18.43 -1.23
N ARG A 212 -25.65 -17.86 -1.86
CA ARG A 212 -24.26 -18.29 -1.65
C ARG A 212 -23.79 -18.09 -0.23
N GLU A 213 -24.18 -16.99 0.43
CA GLU A 213 -23.85 -16.73 1.83
C GLU A 213 -24.53 -17.75 2.77
N ARG A 214 -25.80 -18.11 2.51
CA ARG A 214 -26.50 -19.15 3.27
C ARG A 214 -25.80 -20.50 3.16
N LEU A 215 -25.40 -20.90 1.95
CA LEU A 215 -24.64 -22.13 1.72
C LEU A 215 -23.26 -22.11 2.39
N ALA A 216 -22.57 -20.96 2.37
CA ALA A 216 -21.28 -20.81 3.02
C ALA A 216 -21.39 -20.94 4.56
N LYS A 217 -22.44 -20.35 5.15
CA LYS A 217 -22.73 -20.48 6.60
C LYS A 217 -23.04 -21.92 6.98
N SER A 218 -23.88 -22.62 6.22
CA SER A 218 -24.19 -24.03 6.52
C SER A 218 -22.93 -24.91 6.47
N LEU A 219 -22.04 -24.70 5.50
CA LEU A 219 -20.77 -25.43 5.42
C LEU A 219 -19.82 -25.08 6.58
N GLN A 220 -19.77 -23.81 6.99
CA GLN A 220 -18.96 -23.39 8.13
C GLN A 220 -19.48 -23.99 9.44
N ASP A 221 -20.79 -24.00 9.65
CA ASP A 221 -21.42 -24.58 10.83
C ASP A 221 -21.15 -26.10 10.90
N GLU A 222 -21.17 -26.80 9.77
CA GLU A 222 -20.78 -28.21 9.68
C GLU A 222 -19.30 -28.44 10.04
N GLU A 223 -18.38 -27.60 9.54
CA GLU A 223 -16.95 -27.68 9.88
C GLU A 223 -16.70 -27.39 11.36
N GLU A 224 -17.35 -26.36 11.92
CA GLU A 224 -17.24 -26.00 13.33
C GLU A 224 -17.77 -27.12 14.23
N GLN A 225 -18.90 -27.73 13.86
CA GLN A 225 -19.40 -28.93 14.54
C GLN A 225 -18.41 -30.09 14.48
N ALA A 226 -17.73 -30.31 13.35
CA ALA A 226 -16.70 -31.35 13.23
C ALA A 226 -15.46 -31.04 14.09
N ARG A 227 -15.03 -29.78 14.16
CA ARG A 227 -13.92 -29.36 15.04
C ARG A 227 -14.24 -29.57 16.51
N LEU A 228 -15.45 -29.22 16.94
CA LEU A 228 -15.89 -29.43 18.33
C LEU A 228 -15.88 -30.92 18.70
N ARG A 229 -16.36 -31.79 17.80
CA ARG A 229 -16.28 -33.26 17.98
C ARG A 229 -14.84 -33.75 18.09
N ALA A 230 -13.91 -33.23 17.29
CA ALA A 230 -12.50 -33.60 17.35
C ALA A 230 -11.79 -33.09 18.61
N SER A 231 -12.08 -31.86 19.05
CA SER A 231 -11.49 -31.31 20.29
C SER A 231 -11.95 -32.05 21.53
N ALA A 232 -13.16 -32.61 21.54
CA ALA A 232 -13.65 -33.44 22.64
C ALA A 232 -12.89 -34.79 22.78
N LEU A 233 -12.17 -35.23 21.74
CA LEU A 233 -11.42 -36.50 21.73
C LEU A 233 -9.95 -36.36 22.16
N VAL A 234 -9.43 -35.13 22.31
CA VAL A 234 -8.04 -34.88 22.71
C VAL A 234 -7.99 -34.68 24.22
N ILE A 235 -7.65 -35.74 24.96
CA ILE A 235 -7.36 -35.69 26.40
C ILE A 235 -5.91 -35.18 26.58
N PRO A 236 -5.65 -34.11 27.34
CA PRO A 236 -4.29 -33.74 27.72
C PRO A 236 -3.79 -34.70 28.82
N SER A 237 -2.70 -35.41 28.57
CA SER A 237 -1.98 -36.20 29.57
C SER A 237 -0.87 -35.36 30.21
N ASP A 238 -1.16 -34.71 31.33
CA ASP A 238 -0.14 -34.11 32.18
C ASP A 238 0.03 -34.98 33.44
N GLU A 239 1.07 -35.81 33.44
CA GLU A 239 1.57 -36.47 34.66
C GLU A 239 2.45 -35.47 35.43
N ILE A 240 1.98 -35.07 36.62
CA ILE A 240 2.74 -34.27 37.57
C ILE A 240 3.72 -35.20 38.30
N MET A 241 5.02 -35.07 38.04
CA MET A 241 6.07 -35.67 38.87
C MET A 241 6.21 -34.86 40.16
N GLU A 242 5.84 -35.46 41.29
CA GLU A 242 6.24 -35.01 42.63
C GLU A 242 7.63 -35.56 42.97
N GLU A 243 8.63 -34.67 43.13
CA GLU A 243 9.87 -35.00 43.84
C GLU A 243 9.86 -34.25 45.18
N SER A 244 9.53 -34.97 46.25
CA SER A 244 9.73 -34.52 47.63
C SER A 244 11.18 -34.78 48.06
N GLY A 245 12.02 -33.75 48.05
CA GLY A 245 13.33 -33.77 48.70
C GLY A 245 13.25 -33.20 50.12
N THR A 246 13.32 -34.06 51.13
CA THR A 246 13.41 -33.66 52.54
C THR A 246 14.87 -33.31 52.88
N ALA A 247 15.15 -32.03 53.08
CA ALA A 247 16.41 -31.53 53.64
C ALA A 247 16.10 -30.61 54.84
N GLY A 248 16.73 -30.82 56.00
CA GLY A 248 16.57 -29.91 57.14
C GLY A 248 16.68 -30.50 58.56
N SER A 249 17.52 -31.51 58.83
CA SER A 249 17.74 -31.98 60.21
C SER A 249 18.79 -31.14 60.95
N LEU A 250 18.50 -30.76 62.20
CA LEU A 250 19.36 -29.96 63.10
C LEU A 250 20.74 -30.61 63.34
N GLU A 251 20.80 -31.93 63.29
CA GLU A 251 22.04 -32.70 63.46
C GLU A 251 23.02 -32.46 62.30
N GLU A 252 22.53 -32.27 61.07
CA GLU A 252 23.34 -31.91 59.91
C GLU A 252 23.94 -30.50 60.04
N THR A 253 23.22 -29.58 60.70
CA THR A 253 23.71 -28.22 60.97
C THR A 253 24.82 -28.19 62.02
N LEU A 254 24.70 -29.01 63.07
CA LEU A 254 25.74 -29.10 64.11
C LEU A 254 27.00 -29.81 63.61
N ASP A 255 26.85 -30.84 62.78
CA ASP A 255 27.97 -31.52 62.12
C ASP A 255 28.69 -30.62 61.09
N ALA A 256 27.93 -29.76 60.40
CA ALA A 256 28.49 -28.74 59.51
C ALA A 256 29.26 -27.66 60.30
N ASP A 257 28.70 -27.18 61.41
CA ASP A 257 29.35 -26.19 62.27
C ASP A 257 30.63 -26.74 62.93
N ALA A 258 30.63 -28.01 63.34
CA ALA A 258 31.82 -28.68 63.89
C ALA A 258 32.93 -28.90 62.85
N LYS A 259 32.58 -29.19 61.59
CA LYS A 259 33.55 -29.39 60.49
C LYS A 259 34.11 -28.08 59.91
N TRP A 260 33.30 -27.02 59.84
CA TRP A 260 33.63 -25.79 59.11
C TRP A 260 33.75 -24.53 59.98
N GLY A 261 33.41 -24.59 61.27
CA GLY A 261 33.38 -23.45 62.21
C GLY A 261 34.73 -22.93 62.73
N LYS A 262 35.85 -23.20 62.05
CA LYS A 262 37.16 -22.62 62.43
C LYS A 262 37.25 -21.16 61.96
N ARG A 263 37.55 -20.22 62.88
CA ARG A 263 37.80 -18.81 62.55
C ARG A 263 39.07 -18.69 61.69
N LEU A 264 38.90 -18.43 60.40
CA LEU A 264 39.99 -18.21 59.45
C LEU A 264 40.70 -16.87 59.73
N ASP A 265 42.03 -16.85 59.67
CA ASP A 265 42.84 -15.62 59.67
C ASP A 265 42.47 -14.72 58.48
N ASP A 266 42.53 -13.40 58.66
CA ASP A 266 42.14 -12.43 57.61
C ASP A 266 42.95 -12.59 56.31
N CYS A 267 44.23 -12.98 56.40
CA CYS A 267 45.07 -13.31 55.25
C CYS A 267 44.58 -14.56 54.48
N HIS A 268 44.01 -15.55 55.17
CA HIS A 268 43.44 -16.74 54.54
C HIS A 268 42.09 -16.43 53.89
N LYS A 269 41.28 -15.54 54.47
CA LYS A 269 40.03 -15.06 53.85
C LYS A 269 40.30 -14.36 52.52
N GLU A 270 41.29 -13.48 52.46
CA GLU A 270 41.66 -12.81 51.21
C GLU A 270 42.14 -13.78 50.11
N LYS A 271 42.91 -14.81 50.47
CA LYS A 271 43.33 -15.85 49.51
C LYS A 271 42.14 -16.62 48.95
N ILE A 272 41.20 -17.02 49.81
CA ILE A 272 39.98 -17.74 49.41
C ILE A 272 39.11 -16.86 48.50
N ILE A 273 38.99 -15.56 48.79
CA ILE A 273 38.23 -14.62 47.94
C ILE A 273 38.87 -14.50 46.55
N ARG A 274 40.21 -14.34 46.48
CA ARG A 274 40.92 -14.27 45.19
C ARG A 274 40.80 -15.57 44.40
N GLU A 275 40.90 -16.72 45.06
CA GLU A 275 40.70 -18.03 44.43
C GLU A 275 39.25 -18.19 43.91
N ALA A 276 38.25 -17.78 44.69
CA ALA A 276 36.86 -17.78 44.28
C ALA A 276 36.61 -16.86 43.08
N GLU A 277 37.23 -15.69 43.03
CA GLU A 277 37.19 -14.77 41.88
C GLU A 277 37.81 -15.39 40.63
N ILE A 278 38.98 -16.03 40.75
CA ILE A 278 39.63 -16.73 39.62
C ILE A 278 38.73 -17.85 39.09
N VAL A 279 38.09 -18.63 39.98
CA VAL A 279 37.15 -19.69 39.60
C VAL A 279 35.90 -19.12 38.92
N ARG A 280 35.34 -18.01 39.44
CA ARG A 280 34.22 -17.30 38.81
C ARG A 280 34.59 -16.81 37.42
N HIS A 281 35.74 -16.14 37.27
CA HIS A 281 36.25 -15.70 35.98
C HIS A 281 36.47 -16.88 35.01
N ALA A 282 37.09 -17.97 35.48
CA ALA A 282 37.29 -19.17 34.67
C ALA A 282 35.96 -19.80 34.22
N SER A 283 34.94 -19.81 35.08
CA SER A 283 33.60 -20.32 34.73
C SER A 283 32.91 -19.46 33.65
N ILE A 284 33.08 -18.14 33.71
CA ILE A 284 32.54 -17.19 32.72
C ILE A 284 33.23 -17.40 31.37
N VAL A 285 34.56 -17.50 31.36
CA VAL A 285 35.34 -17.77 30.15
C VAL A 285 34.90 -19.09 29.50
N ARG A 286 34.80 -20.18 30.27
CA ARG A 286 34.30 -21.48 29.78
C ARG A 286 32.87 -21.40 29.22
N ARG A 287 32.00 -20.59 29.83
CA ARG A 287 30.62 -20.37 29.33
C ARG A 287 30.62 -19.61 28.00
N LEU A 288 31.49 -18.61 27.86
CA LEU A 288 31.64 -17.84 26.62
C LEU A 288 32.20 -18.71 25.49
N GLU A 289 33.20 -19.56 25.77
CA GLU A 289 33.75 -20.53 24.82
C GLU A 289 32.67 -21.46 24.28
N LYS A 290 31.89 -22.09 25.17
CA LYS A 290 30.78 -22.97 24.77
C LYS A 290 29.75 -22.25 23.89
N LYS A 291 29.43 -20.99 24.21
CA LYS A 291 28.51 -20.16 23.41
C LYS A 291 29.10 -19.83 22.04
N LEU A 292 30.38 -19.50 21.98
CA LEU A 292 31.10 -19.20 20.74
C LEU A 292 31.15 -20.42 19.83
N ASP A 293 31.51 -21.60 20.35
CA ASP A 293 31.51 -22.87 19.61
C ASP A 293 30.13 -23.22 19.06
N PHE A 294 29.08 -22.96 19.84
CA PHE A 294 27.71 -23.19 19.42
C PHE A 294 27.27 -22.23 18.31
N ALA A 295 27.61 -20.94 18.44
CA ALA A 295 27.33 -19.93 17.43
C ALA A 295 28.08 -20.23 16.12
N GLN A 296 29.35 -20.61 16.19
CA GLN A 296 30.15 -21.05 15.04
C GLN A 296 29.57 -22.30 14.37
N ARG A 297 29.11 -23.30 15.15
CA ARG A 297 28.43 -24.48 14.60
C ARG A 297 27.16 -24.10 13.83
N LYS A 298 26.37 -23.16 14.34
CA LYS A 298 25.18 -22.65 13.65
C LYS A 298 25.54 -21.89 12.37
N LEU A 299 26.60 -21.09 12.41
CA LEU A 299 27.10 -20.35 11.25
C LEU A 299 27.53 -21.32 10.14
N ARG A 300 28.32 -22.35 10.45
CA ARG A 300 28.70 -23.40 9.49
C ARG A 300 27.50 -24.13 8.89
N ARG A 301 26.42 -24.35 9.66
CA ARG A 301 25.18 -24.97 9.15
C ARG A 301 24.45 -24.05 8.17
N ALA A 302 24.38 -22.74 8.47
CA ALA A 302 23.78 -21.75 7.58
C ALA A 302 24.58 -21.61 6.28
N GLU A 303 25.91 -21.55 6.35
CA GLU A 303 26.79 -21.52 5.17
C GLU A 303 26.62 -22.76 4.30
N ARG A 304 26.54 -23.96 4.90
CA ARG A 304 26.24 -25.19 4.14
C ARG A 304 24.88 -25.12 3.44
N ALA A 305 23.86 -24.57 4.10
CA ALA A 305 22.54 -24.40 3.49
C ALA A 305 22.58 -23.37 2.35
N LEU A 306 23.33 -22.28 2.52
CA LEU A 306 23.55 -21.27 1.49
C LEU A 306 24.25 -21.87 0.27
N ASN A 307 25.36 -22.60 0.47
CA ASN A 307 26.11 -23.26 -0.60
C ASN A 307 25.25 -24.28 -1.37
N LYS A 308 24.34 -25.01 -0.70
CA LYS A 308 23.39 -25.90 -1.39
C LYS A 308 22.47 -25.14 -2.35
N VAL A 309 22.04 -23.94 -1.97
CA VAL A 309 21.18 -23.11 -2.84
C VAL A 309 22.01 -22.45 -3.93
N GLU A 310 23.19 -21.93 -3.60
CA GLU A 310 24.10 -21.29 -4.56
C GLU A 310 24.70 -22.27 -5.58
N GLY A 311 24.83 -23.55 -5.25
CA GLY A 311 25.24 -24.57 -6.21
C GLY A 311 24.27 -24.76 -7.39
N PHE A 312 23.02 -24.30 -7.28
CA PHE A 312 22.07 -24.26 -8.41
C PHE A 312 22.21 -23.01 -9.28
N LEU A 313 22.95 -22.00 -8.83
CA LEU A 313 23.18 -20.77 -9.57
C LEU A 313 24.44 -20.96 -10.41
N LYS A 314 24.32 -20.80 -11.72
CA LYS A 314 25.46 -20.76 -12.65
C LYS A 314 25.53 -19.34 -13.20
N PRO A 315 26.37 -18.45 -12.63
CA PRO A 315 26.49 -17.09 -13.13
C PRO A 315 26.83 -17.12 -14.62
N SER A 316 26.09 -16.38 -15.42
CA SER A 316 26.42 -16.23 -16.85
C SER A 316 27.69 -15.39 -16.96
N GLU A 317 28.66 -15.82 -17.77
CA GLU A 317 29.86 -15.02 -18.04
C GLU A 317 29.48 -13.78 -18.83
N ARG A 318 30.07 -12.65 -18.44
CA ARG A 318 29.76 -11.33 -18.99
C ARG A 318 30.11 -11.29 -20.48
N GLN A 319 29.10 -11.32 -21.34
CA GLN A 319 29.24 -10.99 -22.75
C GLN A 319 28.73 -9.57 -22.97
N ALA A 320 29.63 -8.60 -22.90
CA ALA A 320 29.32 -7.26 -23.40
C ALA A 320 30.57 -6.72 -24.08
N ASP A 321 30.46 -6.55 -25.39
CA ASP A 321 31.40 -5.72 -26.14
C ASP A 321 31.31 -4.29 -25.59
N PRO A 322 32.45 -3.68 -25.21
CA PRO A 322 32.47 -2.40 -24.53
C PRO A 322 31.88 -1.23 -25.36
N ASP A 323 31.64 -1.42 -26.66
CA ASP A 323 31.31 -0.35 -27.63
C ASP A 323 29.84 -0.34 -28.09
N SER A 324 28.91 -1.00 -27.39
CA SER A 324 27.50 -1.08 -27.84
C SER A 324 26.69 0.24 -27.72
N ILE A 325 27.18 1.24 -26.97
CA ILE A 325 26.47 2.51 -26.71
C ILE A 325 27.45 3.69 -26.72
N THR A 326 27.12 4.77 -27.43
CA THR A 326 27.90 6.02 -27.36
C THR A 326 27.58 6.82 -26.10
N ASP A 327 28.50 7.69 -25.67
CA ASP A 327 28.30 8.48 -24.45
C ASP A 327 27.08 9.42 -24.54
N GLU A 328 26.74 9.90 -25.73
CA GLU A 328 25.55 10.72 -25.98
C GLU A 328 24.26 9.89 -25.80
N GLU A 329 24.23 8.70 -26.38
CA GLU A 329 23.12 7.75 -26.23
C GLU A 329 22.95 7.39 -24.74
N ARG A 330 24.04 7.12 -24.03
CA ARG A 330 24.04 6.82 -22.58
C ARG A 330 23.46 7.97 -21.77
N PHE A 331 23.81 9.21 -22.08
CA PHE A 331 23.25 10.39 -21.42
C PHE A 331 21.75 10.55 -21.69
N MET A 332 21.33 10.39 -22.95
CA MET A 332 19.92 10.46 -23.35
C MET A 332 19.08 9.38 -22.67
N PHE A 333 19.54 8.13 -22.68
CA PHE A 333 18.87 7.01 -22.04
C PHE A 333 18.80 7.15 -20.52
N ARG A 334 19.83 7.72 -19.88
CA ARG A 334 19.77 8.05 -18.45
C ARG A 334 18.64 9.04 -18.16
N LYS A 335 18.56 10.14 -18.91
CA LYS A 335 17.51 11.16 -18.73
C LYS A 335 16.11 10.60 -18.99
N LEU A 336 15.96 9.78 -20.04
CA LEU A 336 14.69 9.13 -20.37
C LEU A 336 14.31 8.11 -19.28
N GLY A 337 15.22 7.22 -18.91
CA GLY A 337 15.04 6.18 -17.90
C GLY A 337 14.61 6.74 -16.55
N LEU A 338 15.17 7.88 -16.11
CA LEU A 338 14.77 8.52 -14.86
C LEU A 338 13.35 9.11 -14.93
N ARG A 339 12.93 9.67 -16.06
CA ARG A 339 11.58 10.23 -16.28
C ARG A 339 10.49 9.17 -16.40
N MET A 340 10.85 7.91 -16.66
CA MET A 340 9.89 6.81 -16.81
C MET A 340 9.11 6.56 -15.51
N LYS A 341 7.79 6.44 -15.67
CA LYS A 341 6.86 6.08 -14.59
C LYS A 341 6.80 4.58 -14.31
N ALA A 342 7.00 3.72 -15.32
CA ALA A 342 7.05 2.28 -15.10
C ALA A 342 8.43 1.88 -14.59
N PHE A 343 8.46 1.02 -13.57
CA PHE A 343 9.69 0.53 -12.97
C PHE A 343 9.50 -0.90 -12.45
N LEU A 344 10.59 -1.65 -12.40
CA LEU A 344 10.70 -2.92 -11.71
C LEU A 344 11.18 -2.68 -10.29
N LEU A 345 10.54 -3.28 -9.28
CA LEU A 345 11.03 -3.20 -7.90
C LEU A 345 11.82 -4.47 -7.54
N LEU A 346 13.11 -4.30 -7.25
CA LEU A 346 13.93 -5.35 -6.66
C LEU A 346 13.77 -5.36 -5.15
N GLY A 347 13.22 -6.45 -4.65
CA GLY A 347 13.06 -6.71 -3.23
C GLY A 347 14.19 -7.57 -2.65
N ARG A 348 13.94 -8.16 -1.47
CA ARG A 348 14.92 -8.97 -0.71
C ARG A 348 15.48 -10.19 -1.44
N ARG A 349 14.78 -10.67 -2.48
CA ARG A 349 15.18 -11.88 -3.24
C ARG A 349 16.33 -11.61 -4.22
N GLY A 350 16.65 -10.35 -4.50
CA GLY A 350 17.69 -9.98 -5.45
C GLY A 350 17.33 -10.35 -6.89
N VAL A 351 18.35 -10.70 -7.68
CA VAL A 351 18.23 -11.13 -9.07
C VAL A 351 17.92 -12.64 -9.10
N PHE A 352 16.83 -13.01 -9.75
CA PHE A 352 16.37 -14.40 -9.90
C PHE A 352 15.61 -14.54 -11.24
N ASP A 353 15.22 -15.76 -11.61
CA ASP A 353 14.62 -16.06 -12.93
C ASP A 353 13.48 -15.11 -13.34
N GLY A 354 12.54 -14.84 -12.43
CA GLY A 354 11.42 -13.94 -12.66
C GLY A 354 11.80 -12.46 -12.77
N THR A 355 12.95 -12.04 -12.24
CA THR A 355 13.44 -10.66 -12.44
C THR A 355 13.81 -10.44 -13.90
N VAL A 356 14.58 -11.37 -14.47
CA VAL A 356 15.05 -11.31 -15.86
C VAL A 356 13.86 -11.47 -16.83
N GLU A 357 12.94 -12.39 -16.53
CA GLU A 357 11.67 -12.52 -17.27
C GLU A 357 10.91 -11.18 -17.33
N ASN A 358 10.78 -10.50 -16.18
CA ASN A 358 10.11 -9.20 -16.14
C ASN A 358 10.86 -8.12 -16.94
N MET A 359 12.20 -8.16 -16.98
CA MET A 359 12.99 -7.25 -17.82
C MET A 359 12.67 -7.47 -19.30
N HIS A 360 12.70 -8.72 -19.78
CA HIS A 360 12.36 -9.06 -21.16
C HIS A 360 10.91 -8.69 -21.53
N LEU A 361 9.97 -8.80 -20.58
CA LEU A 361 8.59 -8.34 -20.79
C LEU A 361 8.48 -6.82 -20.92
N HIS A 362 9.25 -6.04 -20.17
CA HIS A 362 9.29 -4.60 -20.35
C HIS A 362 9.94 -4.22 -21.68
N TRP A 363 10.98 -4.97 -22.08
CA TRP A 363 11.67 -4.81 -23.34
C TRP A 363 10.87 -5.15 -24.60
N LYS A 364 9.70 -5.78 -24.43
CA LYS A 364 8.74 -6.03 -25.51
C LYS A 364 8.16 -4.74 -26.10
N TYR A 365 7.95 -3.73 -25.26
CA TYR A 365 7.27 -2.48 -25.66
C TYR A 365 8.11 -1.23 -25.37
N ARG A 366 9.30 -1.39 -24.78
CA ARG A 366 10.17 -0.29 -24.37
C ARG A 366 11.62 -0.69 -24.58
N GLU A 367 12.47 0.29 -24.82
CA GLU A 367 13.91 0.02 -25.01
C GLU A 367 14.68 0.05 -23.68
N LEU A 368 14.11 0.72 -22.66
CA LEU A 368 14.71 0.90 -21.35
C LEU A 368 13.87 0.24 -20.26
N VAL A 369 14.58 -0.27 -19.26
CA VAL A 369 13.99 -0.73 -18.00
C VAL A 369 14.58 0.08 -16.85
N LYS A 370 13.69 0.69 -16.07
CA LYS A 370 14.03 1.33 -14.80
C LYS A 370 13.82 0.33 -13.67
N ILE A 371 14.88 0.01 -12.95
CA ILE A 371 14.84 -0.94 -11.83
C ILE A 371 15.15 -0.18 -10.55
N ILE A 372 14.23 -0.19 -9.60
CA ILE A 372 14.39 0.46 -8.29
C ILE A 372 14.73 -0.60 -7.25
N LEU A 373 15.76 -0.32 -6.45
CA LEU A 373 16.18 -1.16 -5.34
C LEU A 373 16.41 -0.33 -4.07
N LYS A 374 16.09 -0.93 -2.93
CA LYS A 374 16.31 -0.33 -1.61
C LYS A 374 17.51 -1.00 -0.96
N ALA A 375 18.71 -0.52 -1.27
CA ALA A 375 19.96 -0.98 -0.66
C ALA A 375 20.60 0.14 0.16
N LYS A 376 21.44 -0.24 1.13
CA LYS A 376 22.17 0.70 2.00
C LYS A 376 23.53 1.11 1.42
N SER A 377 24.18 0.22 0.68
CA SER A 377 25.53 0.43 0.13
C SER A 377 25.50 0.50 -1.39
N PHE A 378 26.20 1.50 -1.96
CA PHE A 378 26.37 1.66 -3.41
C PHE A 378 27.12 0.49 -4.05
N GLU A 379 28.09 -0.10 -3.35
CA GLU A 379 28.85 -1.25 -3.86
C GLU A 379 27.96 -2.47 -4.09
N GLN A 380 27.01 -2.71 -3.18
CA GLN A 380 26.02 -3.78 -3.34
C GLN A 380 25.16 -3.53 -4.57
N VAL A 381 24.78 -2.27 -4.81
CA VAL A 381 24.03 -1.88 -6.01
C VAL A 381 24.84 -2.14 -7.27
N LYS A 382 26.12 -1.78 -7.28
CA LYS A 382 27.02 -2.02 -8.41
C LYS A 382 27.14 -3.51 -8.72
N LYS A 383 27.31 -4.36 -7.70
CA LYS A 383 27.33 -5.83 -7.87
C LYS A 383 26.03 -6.36 -8.46
N ILE A 384 24.89 -5.86 -8.00
CA ILE A 384 23.57 -6.23 -8.53
C ILE A 384 23.41 -5.75 -9.97
N ALA A 385 23.88 -4.54 -10.30
CA ALA A 385 23.83 -3.99 -11.64
C ALA A 385 24.66 -4.83 -12.63
N LEU A 386 25.86 -5.24 -12.23
CA LEU A 386 26.71 -6.15 -13.00
C LEU A 386 26.06 -7.52 -13.20
N ALA A 387 25.43 -8.07 -12.16
CA ALA A 387 24.69 -9.33 -12.27
C ALA A 387 23.47 -9.19 -13.20
N LEU A 388 22.76 -8.06 -13.16
CA LEU A 388 21.63 -7.81 -14.07
C LEU A 388 22.10 -7.73 -15.52
N GLU A 389 23.20 -7.03 -15.79
CA GLU A 389 23.82 -6.93 -17.12
C GLU A 389 24.19 -8.33 -17.63
N ALA A 390 24.92 -9.12 -16.85
CA ALA A 390 25.37 -10.46 -17.25
C ALA A 390 24.21 -11.44 -17.49
N GLU A 391 23.14 -11.40 -16.68
CA GLU A 391 22.06 -12.38 -16.77
C GLU A 391 20.96 -12.01 -17.76
N SER A 392 20.76 -10.73 -18.02
CA SER A 392 19.74 -10.26 -18.96
C SER A 392 20.28 -10.01 -20.37
N GLY A 393 21.61 -9.90 -20.53
CA GLY A 393 22.25 -9.50 -21.78
C GLY A 393 22.00 -8.03 -22.16
N GLY A 394 21.39 -7.25 -21.27
CA GLY A 394 21.15 -5.83 -21.48
C GLY A 394 22.33 -4.98 -21.02
N VAL A 395 22.51 -3.82 -21.63
CA VAL A 395 23.62 -2.90 -21.36
C VAL A 395 23.29 -2.00 -20.18
N LEU A 396 24.16 -1.95 -19.19
CA LEU A 396 24.01 -1.06 -18.05
C LEU A 396 24.23 0.41 -18.46
N VAL A 397 23.20 1.26 -18.36
CA VAL A 397 23.27 2.69 -18.72
C VAL A 397 23.71 3.55 -17.55
N SER A 398 23.08 3.40 -16.38
CA SER A 398 23.39 4.23 -15.21
C SER A 398 22.89 3.61 -13.89
N VAL A 399 23.58 3.95 -12.81
CA VAL A 399 23.17 3.66 -11.43
C VAL A 399 23.04 4.98 -10.69
N ASP A 400 21.81 5.42 -10.44
CA ASP A 400 21.50 6.72 -9.87
C ASP A 400 20.85 6.61 -8.49
N LYS A 401 21.16 7.54 -7.59
CA LYS A 401 20.52 7.64 -6.27
C LYS A 401 19.23 8.45 -6.38
N ILE A 402 18.12 7.90 -5.89
CA ILE A 402 16.78 8.54 -5.90
C ILE A 402 16.26 8.62 -4.46
N SER A 403 15.28 9.49 -4.19
CA SER A 403 14.57 9.58 -2.90
C SER A 403 14.03 8.24 -2.36
N LYS A 404 13.76 7.26 -3.24
CA LYS A 404 13.24 5.93 -2.87
C LYS A 404 14.30 4.82 -2.80
N GLY A 405 15.60 5.15 -2.93
CA GLY A 405 16.71 4.20 -2.93
C GLY A 405 17.67 4.43 -4.10
N TYR A 406 17.94 3.40 -4.87
CA TYR A 406 18.75 3.49 -6.09
C TYR A 406 17.95 3.04 -7.30
N ALA A 407 18.18 3.67 -8.44
CA ALA A 407 17.66 3.27 -9.73
C ALA A 407 18.80 2.79 -10.63
N ILE A 408 18.61 1.61 -11.20
CA ILE A 408 19.43 1.06 -12.26
C ILE A 408 18.63 1.21 -13.54
N VAL A 409 19.24 1.83 -14.55
CA VAL A 409 18.68 1.89 -15.90
C VAL A 409 19.44 0.91 -16.77
N VAL A 410 18.72 -0.05 -17.34
CA VAL A 410 19.28 -1.06 -18.24
C VAL A 410 18.64 -0.88 -19.62
N TYR A 411 19.49 -0.78 -20.63
CA TYR A 411 19.10 -0.74 -22.04
C TYR A 411 19.13 -2.14 -22.63
N ARG A 412 18.20 -2.40 -23.54
CA ARG A 412 18.00 -3.70 -24.15
C ARG A 412 19.18 -4.15 -25.04
N GLY A 413 19.82 -3.21 -25.73
CA GLY A 413 20.76 -3.48 -26.84
C GLY A 413 20.10 -3.23 -28.20
N LYS A 414 20.89 -2.79 -29.18
CA LYS A 414 20.42 -2.51 -30.56
C LYS A 414 19.95 -3.80 -31.25
N ASP A 415 20.71 -4.88 -31.08
CA ASP A 415 20.48 -6.18 -31.72
C ASP A 415 19.69 -7.17 -30.84
N TYR A 416 18.87 -6.65 -29.93
CA TYR A 416 18.12 -7.54 -29.07
C TYR A 416 17.03 -8.27 -29.84
N GLU A 417 17.10 -9.59 -29.75
CA GLU A 417 16.03 -10.49 -30.10
C GLU A 417 15.41 -11.06 -28.83
N ARG A 418 14.09 -11.21 -28.84
CA ARG A 418 13.40 -11.78 -27.67
C ARG A 418 13.78 -13.26 -27.56
N PRO A 419 14.41 -13.70 -26.46
CA PRO A 419 14.75 -15.10 -26.29
C PRO A 419 13.46 -15.94 -26.25
N SER A 420 13.50 -17.10 -26.92
CA SER A 420 12.37 -18.05 -26.96
C SER A 420 12.01 -18.54 -25.55
N THR A 421 13.01 -18.67 -24.67
CA THR A 421 12.83 -18.97 -23.25
C THR A 421 13.10 -17.73 -22.41
N LEU A 422 12.02 -17.08 -21.92
CA LEU A 422 12.12 -15.85 -21.11
C LEU A 422 12.73 -16.05 -19.71
N ARG A 423 12.69 -17.29 -19.20
CA ARG A 423 13.25 -17.65 -17.89
C ARG A 423 14.59 -18.34 -18.08
N PRO A 424 15.71 -17.69 -17.73
CA PRO A 424 17.01 -18.34 -17.80
C PRO A 424 17.08 -19.49 -16.82
N LYS A 425 17.53 -20.66 -17.29
CA LYS A 425 17.72 -21.86 -16.45
C LYS A 425 18.93 -21.74 -15.50
N ASN A 426 19.77 -20.73 -15.74
CA ASN A 426 20.98 -20.43 -14.98
C ASN A 426 20.69 -19.84 -13.58
N LEU A 427 19.52 -19.21 -13.43
CA LEU A 427 19.12 -18.51 -12.21
C LEU A 427 18.26 -19.36 -11.27
N LEU A 428 18.22 -18.92 -10.01
CA LEU A 428 17.36 -19.50 -8.99
C LEU A 428 15.89 -19.21 -9.29
N THR A 429 15.04 -20.19 -8.98
CA THR A 429 13.58 -20.00 -8.98
C THR A 429 13.15 -19.07 -7.85
N LYS A 430 11.98 -18.43 -7.99
CA LYS A 430 11.39 -17.54 -6.97
C LYS A 430 11.41 -18.11 -5.54
N ARG A 431 11.16 -19.42 -5.35
CA ARG A 431 11.20 -20.09 -4.05
C ARG A 431 12.63 -20.26 -3.53
N LYS A 432 13.54 -20.74 -4.38
CA LYS A 432 14.96 -20.92 -4.01
C LYS A 432 15.66 -19.59 -3.72
N ALA A 433 15.38 -18.55 -4.51
CA ALA A 433 15.87 -17.19 -4.27
C ALA A 433 15.41 -16.62 -2.92
N LEU A 434 14.16 -16.95 -2.52
CA LEU A 434 13.67 -16.58 -1.20
C LEU A 434 14.44 -17.31 -0.08
N ALA A 435 14.63 -18.62 -0.22
CA ALA A 435 15.41 -19.40 0.74
C ALA A 435 16.85 -18.86 0.86
N ARG A 436 17.50 -18.55 -0.27
CA ARG A 436 18.81 -17.90 -0.30
C ARG A 436 18.83 -16.59 0.50
N SER A 437 17.84 -15.72 0.27
CA SER A 437 17.78 -14.43 0.99
C SER A 437 17.61 -14.59 2.50
N ILE A 438 16.90 -15.63 2.94
CA ILE A 438 16.71 -15.93 4.36
C ILE A 438 18.02 -16.47 4.97
N GLU A 439 18.71 -17.37 4.28
CA GLU A 439 19.98 -17.91 4.76
C GLU A 439 21.09 -16.86 4.80
N ILE A 440 21.16 -15.93 3.83
CA ILE A 440 22.08 -14.78 3.87
C ILE A 440 21.79 -13.91 5.11
N GLN A 441 20.52 -13.56 5.34
CA GLN A 441 20.15 -12.76 6.50
C GLN A 441 20.50 -13.49 7.82
N ARG A 442 20.30 -14.81 7.86
CA ARG A 442 20.64 -15.65 9.00
C ARG A 442 22.16 -15.72 9.22
N SER A 443 22.95 -15.88 8.16
CA SER A 443 24.41 -15.93 8.26
C SER A 443 24.98 -14.59 8.71
N GLU A 444 24.50 -13.47 8.17
CA GLU A 444 24.88 -12.12 8.62
C GLU A 444 24.56 -11.89 10.10
N ALA A 445 23.36 -12.28 10.55
CA ALA A 445 22.98 -12.17 11.96
C ALA A 445 23.85 -13.03 12.87
N LEU A 446 24.17 -14.26 12.46
CA LEU A 446 25.07 -15.15 13.21
C LEU A 446 26.51 -14.62 13.22
N GLN A 447 26.99 -14.06 12.12
CA GLN A 447 28.32 -13.47 12.02
C GLN A 447 28.46 -12.27 12.98
N ASN A 448 27.45 -11.40 13.03
CA ASN A 448 27.39 -10.29 14.00
C ASN A 448 27.33 -10.79 15.45
N HIS A 449 26.64 -11.91 15.71
CA HIS A 449 26.61 -12.50 17.04
C HIS A 449 27.96 -13.11 17.44
N VAL A 450 28.62 -13.81 16.52
CA VAL A 450 29.96 -14.38 16.73
C VAL A 450 30.98 -13.28 17.00
N SER A 451 30.96 -12.18 16.24
CA SER A 451 31.86 -11.05 16.48
C SER A 451 31.61 -10.39 17.84
N ALA A 452 30.34 -10.23 18.25
CA ALA A 452 30.02 -9.75 19.59
C ALA A 452 30.53 -10.68 20.71
N LEU A 453 30.38 -12.01 20.54
CA LEU A 453 30.91 -12.99 21.49
C LEU A 453 32.44 -13.00 21.54
N GLN A 454 33.11 -12.83 20.39
CA GLN A 454 34.57 -12.71 20.32
C GLN A 454 35.08 -11.47 21.06
N ILE A 455 34.39 -10.33 20.92
CA ILE A 455 34.71 -9.11 21.66
C ILE A 455 34.54 -9.33 23.17
N ALA A 456 33.44 -9.93 23.60
CA ALA A 456 33.18 -10.24 25.01
C ALA A 456 34.21 -11.23 25.59
N TYR A 457 34.56 -12.26 24.83
CA TYR A 457 35.60 -13.22 25.20
C TYR A 457 36.96 -12.55 25.35
N GLY A 458 37.35 -11.70 24.39
CA GLY A 458 38.59 -10.94 24.42
C GLY A 458 38.64 -9.89 25.54
N PHE A 459 37.50 -9.37 25.99
CA PHE A 459 37.42 -8.52 27.18
C PHE A 459 37.66 -9.32 28.46
N CYS A 460 36.98 -10.45 28.63
CA CYS A 460 37.17 -11.33 29.79
C CYS A 460 38.58 -11.93 29.87
N GLN A 461 39.23 -12.22 28.74
CA GLN A 461 40.62 -12.66 28.72
C GLN A 461 41.60 -11.55 29.12
N ARG A 462 41.33 -10.30 28.74
CA ARG A 462 42.18 -9.16 29.11
C ARG A 462 42.10 -8.81 30.59
N GLN A 463 40.95 -9.04 31.25
CA GLN A 463 40.82 -8.91 32.71
C GLN A 463 41.51 -10.04 33.50
N ARG A 464 41.93 -11.12 32.82
CA ARG A 464 42.63 -12.25 33.44
C ARG A 464 44.15 -12.08 33.47
N ARG A 465 44.70 -11.21 32.60
CA ARG A 465 46.10 -10.75 32.64
C ARG A 465 46.18 -9.52 33.50
#